data_AF-A0A2P4X983-F1
#
_entry.id   AF-A0A2P4X983-F1
#
_cell.length_a   1.000
_cell.length_b   1.000
_cell.length_c   1.000
_cell.angle_alpha   90.00
_cell.angle_beta   90.00
_cell.angle_gamma   90.00
#
_symmetry.space_group_name_H-M   'P 1'
#
loop_
_entity.id
_entity.type
_entity.pdbx_description
1 polymer ?
#
loop_
_entity_poly.entity_id
_entity_poly.type
_entity_poly.pdbx_seq_one_letter_code
_entity_poly.pdbx_strand_id
1 'polypeptide(L)'
;MVNEDHGVTISNQTVRNRVKDEEYNGRAARKKPYLSKKNIRARLAYASTMLKYSDKDWEKVVFSDESSVWLTGAAGRTYVWRKPGEEFKVECLVPTFKSGRETLMVWGCITYEGVGALHL
;
A
#
# COMPACT_ATOMS: atom_id res chain seq x y z
N MET A 1 7.65 -28.29 13.29
CA MET A 1 7.56 -29.45 12.40
C MET A 1 6.19 -29.38 11.78
N VAL A 2 6.08 -29.39 10.46
CA VAL A 2 4.78 -29.53 9.78
C VAL A 2 4.56 -31.04 9.70
N ASN A 3 3.80 -31.58 10.65
CA ASN A 3 3.39 -32.98 10.67
C ASN A 3 1.91 -33.02 10.32
N GLU A 4 1.49 -34.12 9.67
CA GLU A 4 0.18 -34.40 9.03
C GLU A 4 0.31 -34.19 7.51
N ASP A 5 0.49 -35.21 6.64
CA ASP A 5 -0.28 -36.47 6.52
C ASP A 5 0.51 -37.66 5.89
N HIS A 6 1.85 -37.66 5.86
CA HIS A 6 2.62 -38.62 5.02
C HIS A 6 3.65 -39.50 5.74
N GLY A 7 3.67 -39.56 7.08
CA GLY A 7 4.59 -40.43 7.83
C GLY A 7 6.08 -40.08 7.71
N VAL A 8 6.43 -38.95 7.07
CA VAL A 8 7.80 -38.47 6.89
C VAL A 8 8.02 -37.21 7.71
N THR A 9 9.08 -37.20 8.53
CA THR A 9 9.48 -35.99 9.29
C THR A 9 10.27 -35.05 8.39
N ILE A 10 9.69 -33.90 8.05
CA ILE A 10 10.34 -32.89 7.20
C ILE A 10 10.97 -31.80 8.07
N SER A 11 12.24 -31.47 7.79
CA SER A 11 12.91 -30.36 8.45
C SER A 11 12.41 -29.00 7.93
N ASN A 12 12.39 -27.98 8.78
CA ASN A 12 12.07 -26.61 8.35
C ASN A 12 13.00 -26.12 7.23
N GLN A 13 14.25 -26.61 7.19
CA GLN A 13 15.21 -26.24 6.15
C GLN A 13 14.82 -26.81 4.79
N THR A 14 14.34 -28.06 4.75
CA THR A 14 13.84 -28.71 3.54
C THR A 14 12.68 -27.91 2.94
N VAL A 15 11.75 -27.44 3.78
CA VAL A 15 10.63 -26.58 3.33
C VAL A 15 11.16 -25.25 2.75
N ARG A 16 12.09 -24.58 3.43
CA ARG A 16 12.67 -23.32 2.93
C ARG A 16 13.42 -23.49 1.61
N ASN A 17 14.16 -24.59 1.46
CA ASN A 17 14.87 -24.89 0.21
C ASN A 17 13.86 -25.07 -0.91
N ARG A 18 12.81 -25.89 -0.72
CA ARG A 18 11.78 -26.10 -1.74
C ARG A 18 11.03 -24.83 -2.12
N VAL A 19 10.72 -23.96 -1.15
CA VAL A 19 10.11 -22.64 -1.41
C VAL A 19 11.05 -21.73 -2.23
N LYS A 20 12.37 -21.78 -1.97
CA LYS A 20 13.37 -21.04 -2.74
C LYS A 20 13.59 -21.60 -4.13
N ASP A 21 13.53 -22.92 -4.32
CA ASP A 21 13.61 -23.56 -5.64
C ASP A 21 12.48 -23.07 -6.56
N GLU A 22 11.32 -22.76 -5.97
CA GLU A 22 10.18 -22.15 -6.65
C GLU A 22 10.27 -20.60 -6.72
N GLU A 23 11.42 -20.01 -6.38
CA GLU A 23 11.76 -18.57 -6.40
C GLU A 23 10.97 -17.68 -5.42
N TYR A 24 10.26 -18.28 -4.48
CA TYR A 24 9.55 -17.50 -3.46
C TYR A 24 10.52 -16.96 -2.41
N ASN A 25 10.37 -15.67 -2.14
CA ASN A 25 11.21 -14.96 -1.20
C ASN A 25 10.37 -14.16 -0.22
N GLY A 26 10.78 -14.14 1.06
CA GLY A 26 10.24 -13.22 2.04
C GLY A 26 10.60 -11.78 1.65
N ARG A 27 9.59 -10.95 1.38
CA ARG A 27 9.73 -9.54 1.01
C ARG A 27 8.76 -8.69 1.80
N ALA A 28 9.15 -7.45 2.11
CA ALA A 28 8.24 -6.51 2.75
C ALA A 28 7.06 -6.21 1.79
N ALA A 29 5.85 -6.40 2.29
CA ALA A 29 4.64 -6.13 1.52
C ALA A 29 4.48 -4.63 1.26
N ARG A 30 3.97 -4.26 0.08
CA ARG A 30 3.65 -2.86 -0.21
C ARG A 30 2.32 -2.53 0.45
N LYS A 31 2.30 -1.44 1.21
CA LYS A 31 1.07 -0.87 1.78
C LYS A 31 0.33 -0.09 0.69
N LYS A 32 -0.87 -0.52 0.32
CA LYS A 32 -1.70 0.14 -0.71
C LYS A 32 -3.16 0.12 -0.27
N PRO A 33 -3.98 1.11 -0.66
CA PRO A 33 -5.41 1.02 -0.40
C PRO A 33 -6.00 -0.12 -1.22
N TYR A 34 -6.99 -0.82 -0.66
CA TYR A 34 -7.76 -1.78 -1.44
C TYR A 34 -8.60 -1.03 -2.48
N LEU A 35 -8.52 -1.43 -3.74
CA LEU A 35 -9.27 -0.81 -4.84
C LEU A 35 -10.18 -1.83 -5.49
N SER A 36 -11.47 -1.50 -5.58
CA SER A 36 -12.42 -2.28 -6.35
C SER A 36 -12.11 -2.19 -7.86
N LYS A 37 -12.53 -3.19 -8.65
CA LYS A 37 -12.39 -3.17 -10.12
C LYS A 37 -13.01 -1.91 -10.75
N LYS A 38 -14.09 -1.39 -10.17
CA LYS A 38 -14.74 -0.13 -10.58
C LYS A 38 -13.81 1.06 -10.32
N ASN A 39 -13.24 1.15 -9.12
CA ASN A 39 -12.36 2.24 -8.74
C ASN A 39 -11.05 2.23 -9.54
N ILE A 40 -10.51 1.05 -9.86
CA ILE A 40 -9.33 0.92 -10.73
C ILE A 40 -9.60 1.54 -12.10
N ARG A 41 -10.73 1.19 -12.74
CA ARG A 41 -11.13 1.76 -14.04
C ARG A 41 -11.35 3.27 -13.97
N ALA A 42 -12.04 3.75 -12.94
CA ALA A 42 -12.30 5.18 -12.76
C ALA A 42 -10.99 5.98 -12.58
N ARG A 43 -10.06 5.46 -11.75
CA ARG A 43 -8.75 6.09 -11.55
C ARG A 43 -7.90 6.12 -12.82
N LEU A 44 -7.93 5.03 -13.60
CA LEU A 44 -7.21 4.99 -14.87
C LEU A 44 -7.77 6.01 -15.87
N ALA A 45 -9.10 6.06 -16.01
CA ALA A 45 -9.76 7.04 -16.88
C ALA A 45 -9.44 8.48 -16.45
N TYR A 46 -9.52 8.77 -15.14
CA TYR A 46 -9.14 10.07 -14.61
C TYR A 46 -7.68 10.41 -14.91
N ALA A 47 -6.74 9.50 -14.63
CA ALA A 47 -5.32 9.71 -14.92
C ALA A 47 -5.08 9.97 -16.42
N SER A 48 -5.73 9.21 -17.31
CA SER A 48 -5.65 9.44 -18.76
C SER A 48 -6.19 10.81 -19.19
N THR A 49 -7.22 11.34 -18.52
CA THR A 49 -7.70 12.71 -18.80
C THR A 49 -6.74 13.78 -18.28
N MET A 50 -6.13 13.56 -17.11
CA MET A 50 -5.19 14.49 -16.48
C MET A 50 -3.85 14.56 -17.22
N LEU A 51 -3.46 13.54 -18.00
CA LEU A 51 -2.27 13.60 -18.87
C LEU A 51 -2.31 14.74 -19.89
N LYS A 52 -3.48 15.31 -20.17
CA LYS A 52 -3.64 16.44 -21.08
C LYS A 52 -3.41 17.80 -20.41
N TYR A 53 -3.32 17.83 -19.08
CA TYR A 53 -3.14 19.08 -18.34
C TYR A 53 -1.69 19.55 -18.49
N SER A 54 -1.54 20.85 -18.75
CA SER A 54 -0.23 21.50 -18.76
C SER A 54 0.18 21.91 -17.34
N ASP A 55 1.46 22.26 -17.15
CA ASP A 55 1.96 22.77 -15.86
C ASP A 55 1.15 23.99 -15.38
N LYS A 56 0.78 24.89 -16.30
CA LYS A 56 -0.06 26.07 -16.00
C LYS A 56 -1.49 25.72 -15.58
N ASP A 57 -1.98 24.55 -15.94
CA ASP A 57 -3.29 24.08 -15.48
C ASP A 57 -3.17 23.55 -14.05
N TRP A 58 -2.08 22.85 -13.74
CA TRP A 58 -1.76 22.39 -12.39
C TRP A 58 -1.47 23.54 -11.42
N GLU A 59 -0.87 24.64 -11.89
CA GLU A 59 -0.63 25.85 -11.09
C GLU A 59 -1.93 26.45 -10.49
N LYS A 60 -3.07 26.23 -11.16
CA LYS A 60 -4.38 26.74 -10.72
C LYS A 60 -5.11 25.80 -9.77
N VAL A 61 -4.57 24.60 -9.51
CA VAL A 61 -5.23 23.59 -8.68
C VAL A 61 -4.89 23.82 -7.21
N VAL A 62 -5.94 23.88 -6.39
CA VAL A 62 -5.84 23.80 -4.94
C VAL A 62 -6.14 22.36 -4.53
N PHE A 63 -5.16 21.68 -3.94
CA PHE A 63 -5.35 20.37 -3.34
C PHE A 63 -5.73 20.54 -1.87
N SER A 64 -6.78 19.88 -1.41
CA SER A 64 -7.15 19.85 0.02
C SER A 64 -7.42 18.42 0.45
N ASP A 65 -7.05 18.07 1.69
CA ASP A 65 -7.37 16.77 2.26
C ASP A 65 -7.41 16.85 3.80
N GLU A 66 -8.00 15.82 4.40
CA GLU A 66 -7.99 15.57 5.83
C GLU A 66 -7.03 14.42 6.17
N SER A 67 -6.04 14.72 7.00
CA SER A 67 -5.06 13.73 7.46
C SER A 67 -5.21 13.47 8.97
N SER A 68 -4.98 12.21 9.34
CA SER A 68 -4.95 11.77 10.74
C SER A 68 -3.51 11.67 11.20
N VAL A 69 -3.11 12.48 12.18
CA VAL A 69 -1.77 12.42 12.79
C VAL A 69 -1.83 11.49 14.00
N TRP A 70 -0.97 10.47 13.98
CA TRP A 70 -0.85 9.51 15.08
C TRP A 70 0.01 10.11 16.18
N LEU A 71 -0.53 10.18 17.40
CA LEU A 71 0.22 10.63 18.57
C LEU A 71 1.11 9.50 19.13
N THR A 72 0.75 8.23 18.91
CA THR A 72 1.52 7.06 19.35
C THR A 72 1.39 5.86 18.39
N GLY A 73 2.45 5.05 18.29
CA GLY A 73 2.46 3.73 17.64
C GLY A 73 3.33 3.63 16.37
N ALA A 74 4.17 2.60 16.29
CA ALA A 74 4.89 2.24 15.07
C ALA A 74 4.04 1.30 14.21
N ALA A 75 3.73 1.69 12.97
CA ALA A 75 3.11 0.79 12.01
C ALA A 75 4.14 -0.29 11.60
N GLY A 76 4.00 -1.49 12.15
CA GLY A 76 4.90 -2.62 11.88
C GLY A 76 5.06 -2.96 10.39
N ARG A 77 6.14 -3.69 10.08
CA ARG A 77 6.47 -4.14 8.72
C ARG A 77 5.97 -5.58 8.52
N THR A 78 5.00 -5.74 7.63
CA THR A 78 4.49 -7.05 7.23
C THR A 78 5.32 -7.63 6.09
N TYR A 79 5.63 -8.92 6.17
CA TYR A 79 6.32 -9.66 5.12
C TYR A 79 5.37 -10.62 4.42
N VAL A 80 5.53 -10.75 3.10
CA VAL A 80 4.82 -11.71 2.25
C VAL A 80 5.83 -12.56 1.49
N TRP A 81 5.47 -13.79 1.16
CA TRP A 81 6.24 -14.66 0.28
C TRP A 81 5.80 -14.42 -1.16
N ARG A 82 6.70 -13.94 -2.02
CA ARG A 82 6.38 -13.66 -3.42
C ARG A 82 7.59 -13.84 -4.34
N LYS A 83 7.34 -14.03 -5.63
CA LYS A 83 8.37 -14.03 -6.67
C LYS A 83 8.73 -12.60 -7.11
N PRO A 84 9.87 -12.40 -7.79
CA PRO A 84 10.18 -11.13 -8.46
C PRO A 84 9.05 -10.71 -9.41
N GLY A 85 8.68 -9.42 -9.42
CA GLY A 85 7.62 -8.87 -10.29
C GLY A 85 6.19 -8.99 -9.74
N GLU A 86 5.94 -9.78 -8.70
CA GLU A 86 4.60 -9.95 -8.11
C GLU A 86 4.21 -8.84 -7.12
N GLU A 87 4.99 -7.77 -7.07
CA GLU A 87 4.94 -6.79 -6.00
C GLU A 87 3.67 -5.93 -5.92
N PHE A 88 2.94 -5.86 -7.04
CA PHE A 88 1.66 -5.16 -7.16
C PHE A 88 0.48 -6.13 -7.36
N LYS A 89 0.70 -7.45 -7.28
CA LYS A 89 -0.41 -8.41 -7.22
C LYS A 89 -1.19 -8.18 -5.92
N VAL A 90 -2.52 -8.24 -6.01
CA VAL A 90 -3.41 -7.93 -4.88
C VAL A 90 -3.12 -8.86 -3.69
N GLU A 91 -2.78 -10.13 -3.93
CA GLU A 91 -2.38 -11.07 -2.88
C GLU A 91 -1.07 -10.71 -2.15
N CYS A 92 -0.21 -9.89 -2.75
CA CYS A 92 1.09 -9.47 -2.22
C CYS A 92 1.07 -8.09 -1.55
N LEU A 93 -0.11 -7.45 -1.50
CA LEU A 93 -0.31 -6.14 -0.90
C LEU A 93 -0.86 -6.27 0.51
N VAL A 94 -0.47 -5.34 1.37
CA VAL A 94 -1.15 -5.14 2.65
C VAL A 94 -2.12 -3.99 2.48
N PRO A 95 -3.43 -4.23 2.61
CA PRO A 95 -4.41 -3.16 2.55
C PRO A 95 -4.18 -2.20 3.71
N THR A 96 -4.24 -0.91 3.39
CA THR A 96 -4.24 0.15 4.39
C THR A 96 -5.67 0.54 4.69
N PHE A 97 -6.06 0.44 5.95
CA PHE A 97 -7.34 0.91 6.48
C PHE A 97 -7.05 2.00 7.51
N LYS A 98 -7.89 3.04 7.57
CA LYS A 98 -7.86 4.00 8.70
C LYS A 98 -8.38 3.25 9.94
N SER A 99 -7.54 3.06 10.97
CA SER A 99 -7.96 2.44 12.23
C SER A 99 -8.43 3.51 13.20
N GLY A 100 -9.51 3.28 13.95
CA GLY A 100 -10.08 4.22 14.94
C GLY A 100 -9.29 4.36 16.25
N ARG A 101 -7.96 4.52 16.20
CA ARG A 101 -7.16 4.92 17.38
C ARG A 101 -7.27 6.44 17.56
N GLU A 102 -6.88 6.95 18.73
CA GLU A 102 -6.79 8.39 18.97
C GLU A 102 -5.83 9.05 17.97
N THR A 103 -6.39 9.82 17.04
CA THR A 103 -5.65 10.60 16.05
C THR A 103 -6.14 12.02 16.08
N LEU A 104 -5.21 12.98 15.98
CA LEU A 104 -5.57 14.36 15.69
C LEU A 104 -5.93 14.45 14.20
N MET A 105 -7.15 14.86 13.91
CA MET A 105 -7.57 15.16 12.54
C MET A 105 -7.09 16.55 12.19
N VAL A 106 -6.53 16.69 11.00
CA VAL A 106 -6.05 17.98 10.49
C VAL A 106 -6.56 18.11 9.07
N TRP A 107 -7.23 19.22 8.79
CA TRP A 107 -7.54 19.63 7.42
C TRP A 107 -6.45 20.57 6.93
N GLY A 108 -6.05 20.45 5.67
CA GLY A 108 -5.17 21.43 5.06
C GLY A 108 -5.34 21.51 3.56
N CYS A 109 -4.79 22.57 2.97
CA CYS A 109 -4.67 22.71 1.53
C CYS A 109 -3.26 23.12 1.09
N ILE A 110 -2.91 22.77 -0.16
CA ILE A 110 -1.67 23.13 -0.82
C ILE A 110 -1.96 23.57 -2.25
N THR A 111 -1.18 24.52 -2.74
CA THR A 111 -1.21 25.00 -4.12
C THR A 111 0.20 24.93 -4.70
N TYR A 112 0.35 25.31 -5.97
CA TYR A 112 1.67 25.46 -6.57
C TYR A 112 2.56 26.49 -5.85
N GLU A 113 1.96 27.54 -5.27
CA GLU A 113 2.68 28.60 -4.57
C GLU A 113 3.12 28.21 -3.15
N GLY A 114 2.57 27.12 -2.60
CA GLY A 114 2.99 26.59 -1.30
C GLY A 114 1.84 26.04 -0.45
N VAL A 115 2.06 26.05 0.86
CA VAL A 115 1.10 25.55 1.86
C VAL A 115 0.04 26.61 2.13
N GLY A 116 -1.22 26.21 2.05
CA GLY A 116 -2.36 27.05 2.38
C GLY A 116 -2.76 26.95 3.86
N ALA A 117 -4.04 27.12 4.15
CA ALA A 117 -4.55 27.05 5.51
C ALA A 117 -4.46 25.63 6.08
N LEU A 118 -4.20 25.54 7.39
CA LEU A 118 -4.17 24.30 8.16
C LEU A 118 -5.09 24.46 9.36
N HIS A 119 -6.03 23.54 9.54
CA HIS A 119 -7.04 23.56 10.59
C HIS A 119 -7.03 22.23 11.36
N LEU A 120 -7.10 22.32 12.68
CA LEU A 120 -7.26 21.18 13.60
C LEU A 120 -8.75 20.92 13.87
#